data_AF-C5KCH2-F1
#
_entry.id   AF-C5KCH2-F1
#
_cell.length_a   1.000
_cell.length_b   1.000
_cell.length_c   1.000
_cell.angle_alpha   90.00
_cell.angle_beta   90.00
_cell.angle_gamma   90.00
#
_symmetry.space_group_name_H-M   'P 1'
#
loop_
_entity.id
_entity.type
_entity.pdbx_description
1 polymer ?
#
loop_
_entity_poly.entity_id
_entity_poly.type
_entity_poly.pdbx_seq_one_letter_code
_entity_poly.pdbx_strand_id
1 'polypeptide(L)'
;MPTFTGDGKYVADGGAYLQKLWESHKWREIKNCPGRYVSPRNKRLSTLTPTEVLDSLVDFVEWRPKSLKTVVGRVGSRVVFRGARIAANAKRDSCWFFTFCDGGGLITYEKASGVFVHTLNTQSGLMRKVNAVAPIELSAALQLGVVEKMVLHIFRTLNLPNELTTSFLGIIVGIIQAGQGTFPKDITPQIPM
;
A
#
# COMPACT_ATOMS: atom_id res chain seq x y z
N MET A 1 19.35 -2.30 2.77
CA MET A 1 18.52 -1.63 1.74
C MET A 1 18.48 -0.15 2.09
N PRO A 2 18.51 0.79 1.14
CA PRO A 2 18.30 2.20 1.46
C PRO A 2 16.93 2.34 2.12
N THR A 3 16.97 2.91 3.31
CA THR A 3 15.85 3.07 4.22
C THR A 3 15.15 4.38 3.91
N PHE A 4 13.82 4.43 3.96
CA PHE A 4 13.11 5.72 3.87
C PHE A 4 13.59 6.66 4.97
N THR A 5 14.06 7.86 4.60
CA THR A 5 14.47 8.91 5.55
C THR A 5 13.41 10.01 5.62
N GLY A 6 12.84 10.39 4.47
CA GLY A 6 11.72 11.32 4.39
C GLY A 6 12.02 12.68 5.03
N ASP A 7 11.14 13.11 5.94
CA ASP A 7 11.31 14.30 6.78
C ASP A 7 12.08 14.04 8.08
N GLY A 8 12.62 12.83 8.26
CA GLY A 8 13.34 12.40 9.46
C GLY A 8 12.45 11.86 10.58
N LYS A 9 11.12 11.97 10.50
CA LYS A 9 10.22 11.53 11.60
C LYS A 9 9.92 10.03 11.60
N TYR A 10 9.98 9.40 10.43
CA TYR A 10 9.59 8.00 10.23
C TYR A 10 10.69 7.21 9.52
N VAL A 11 11.93 7.37 9.98
CA VAL A 11 13.07 6.65 9.43
C VAL A 11 12.79 5.15 9.48
N ALA A 12 12.99 4.46 8.35
CA ALA A 12 12.71 3.03 8.17
C ALA A 12 11.25 2.60 8.09
N ASP A 13 10.29 3.53 8.13
CA ASP A 13 8.88 3.23 7.91
C ASP A 13 8.53 3.25 6.40
N GLY A 14 9.30 2.49 5.62
CA GLY A 14 9.24 2.44 4.15
C GLY A 14 10.58 2.04 3.53
N GLY A 15 10.66 2.11 2.20
CA GLY A 15 11.85 1.66 1.47
C GLY A 15 12.39 2.64 0.43
N ALA A 16 13.29 2.14 -0.40
CA ALA A 16 13.99 2.90 -1.42
C ALA A 16 13.03 3.45 -2.49
N TYR A 17 11.97 2.72 -2.85
CA TYR A 17 10.96 3.23 -3.80
C TYR A 17 10.14 4.38 -3.20
N LEU A 18 9.82 4.32 -1.90
CA LEU A 18 9.18 5.42 -1.19
C LEU A 18 10.11 6.65 -1.15
N GLN A 19 11.39 6.44 -0.88
CA GLN A 19 12.41 7.50 -0.87
C GLN A 19 12.59 8.15 -2.24
N LYS A 20 12.64 7.37 -3.32
CA LYS A 20 12.68 7.92 -4.69
C LYS A 20 11.48 8.82 -4.99
N LEU A 21 10.28 8.41 -4.57
CA LEU A 21 9.08 9.22 -4.78
C LEU A 21 9.08 10.47 -3.88
N TRP A 22 9.64 10.36 -2.68
CA TRP A 22 9.87 11.49 -1.79
C TRP A 22 10.77 12.56 -2.44
N GLU A 23 11.86 12.13 -3.07
CA GLU A 23 12.84 13.05 -3.68
C GLU A 23 12.34 13.73 -4.96
N SER A 24 11.38 13.12 -5.66
CA SER A 24 10.88 13.67 -6.93
C SER A 24 9.89 14.82 -6.79
N HIS A 25 9.31 15.02 -5.60
CA HIS A 25 8.29 16.06 -5.37
C HIS A 25 8.41 16.68 -3.98
N LYS A 26 7.90 17.90 -3.82
CA LYS A 26 7.77 18.50 -2.49
C LYS A 26 6.56 17.91 -1.77
N TRP A 27 6.81 17.14 -0.74
CA TRP A 27 5.80 16.53 0.11
C TRP A 27 5.67 17.28 1.44
N ARG A 28 4.44 17.34 1.96
CA ARG A 28 4.13 17.92 3.25
C ARG A 28 3.17 17.02 4.00
N GLU A 29 3.49 16.74 5.26
CA GLU A 29 2.65 15.90 6.11
C GLU A 29 1.26 16.55 6.29
N ILE A 30 0.21 15.72 6.21
CA ILE A 30 -1.16 16.16 6.46
C ILE A 30 -1.34 16.31 7.97
N LYS A 31 -1.90 17.45 8.41
CA LYS A 31 -2.20 17.70 9.82
C LYS A 31 -3.05 16.57 10.40
N ASN A 32 -2.65 16.04 11.57
CA ASN A 32 -3.31 14.94 12.28
C ASN A 32 -3.42 13.62 11.49
N CYS A 33 -2.58 13.44 10.46
CA CYS A 33 -2.52 12.23 9.65
C CYS A 33 -1.05 11.78 9.56
N PRO A 34 -0.49 11.24 10.67
CA PRO A 34 0.93 10.93 10.75
C PRO A 34 1.37 9.99 9.63
N GLY A 35 2.52 10.27 9.03
CA GLY A 35 3.12 9.44 7.98
C GLY A 35 2.37 9.48 6.66
N ARG A 36 1.46 10.44 6.45
CA ARG A 36 0.74 10.69 5.19
C ARG A 36 1.07 12.09 4.69
N TYR A 37 1.51 12.17 3.45
CA TYR A 37 2.01 13.41 2.87
C TYR A 37 1.27 13.76 1.60
N VAL A 38 1.05 15.04 1.37
CA VAL A 38 0.45 15.63 0.17
C VAL A 38 1.45 16.58 -0.49
N SER A 39 1.25 16.90 -1.77
CA SER A 39 1.96 17.98 -2.45
C SER A 39 1.01 19.16 -2.71
N PRO A 40 0.64 19.94 -1.68
CA PRO A 40 -0.32 21.02 -1.83
C PRO A 40 0.34 22.12 -2.67
N ARG A 41 -0.30 22.51 -3.77
CA ARG A 41 0.19 23.48 -4.79
C ARG A 41 1.01 22.90 -5.94
N ASN A 42 1.18 21.58 -6.02
CA ASN A 42 1.76 20.97 -7.22
C ASN A 42 0.68 20.69 -8.27
N LYS A 43 0.37 21.70 -9.09
CA LYS A 43 -0.66 21.59 -10.15
C LYS A 43 -0.35 20.50 -11.16
N ARG A 44 0.94 20.34 -11.52
CA ARG A 44 1.37 19.28 -12.44
C ARG A 44 1.08 17.90 -11.86
N LEU A 45 1.43 17.68 -10.59
CA LEU A 45 1.17 16.38 -9.97
C LEU A 45 -0.33 16.04 -9.94
N SER A 46 -1.20 17.05 -9.76
CA SER A 46 -2.65 16.82 -9.75
C SER A 46 -3.29 16.45 -11.10
N THR A 47 -2.55 16.61 -12.20
CA THR A 47 -3.00 16.19 -13.54
C THR A 47 -2.45 14.83 -13.96
N LEU A 48 -1.53 14.24 -13.18
CA LEU A 48 -0.95 12.94 -13.48
C LEU A 48 -1.84 11.84 -12.93
N THR A 49 -2.08 10.81 -13.73
CA THR A 49 -2.67 9.56 -13.28
C THR A 49 -1.72 8.87 -12.27
N PRO A 50 -2.23 7.96 -11.42
CA PRO A 50 -1.35 7.23 -10.51
C PRO A 50 -0.24 6.46 -11.23
N THR A 51 -0.52 5.93 -12.42
CA THR A 51 0.47 5.24 -13.27
C THR A 51 1.59 6.18 -13.67
N GLU A 52 1.28 7.38 -14.20
CA GLU A 52 2.28 8.36 -14.61
C GLU A 52 3.15 8.87 -13.45
N VAL A 53 2.57 8.98 -12.24
CA VAL A 53 3.37 9.30 -11.04
C VAL A 53 4.37 8.18 -10.73
N LEU A 54 3.92 6.93 -10.85
CA LEU A 54 4.72 5.74 -10.55
C LEU A 54 5.72 5.38 -11.65
N ASP A 55 5.50 5.81 -12.90
CA ASP A 55 6.44 5.62 -14.01
C ASP A 55 7.81 6.25 -13.70
N SER A 56 7.86 7.30 -12.87
CA SER A 56 9.12 7.89 -12.40
C SER A 56 9.95 6.97 -11.48
N LEU A 57 9.37 5.89 -10.96
CA LEU A 57 10.03 4.98 -10.01
C LEU A 57 10.68 3.77 -10.68
N VAL A 58 10.52 3.62 -11.99
CA VAL A 58 10.70 2.38 -12.71
C VAL A 58 11.26 2.66 -14.11
N ASP A 59 12.32 1.97 -14.50
CA ASP A 59 12.99 2.23 -15.80
C ASP A 59 12.23 1.59 -16.98
N PHE A 60 11.47 0.53 -16.71
CA PHE A 60 10.62 -0.19 -17.67
C PHE A 60 9.58 -1.00 -16.89
N VAL A 61 8.28 -0.84 -17.21
CA VAL A 61 7.21 -1.58 -16.52
C VAL A 61 6.23 -2.21 -17.48
N GLU A 62 6.03 -3.51 -17.25
CA GLU A 62 4.86 -4.21 -17.76
C GLU A 62 3.67 -4.02 -16.81
N TRP A 63 2.80 -3.09 -17.15
CA TRP A 63 1.54 -2.87 -16.46
C TRP A 63 0.50 -3.89 -16.96
N ARG A 64 0.18 -4.92 -16.15
CA ARG A 64 -0.87 -5.91 -16.49
C ARG A 64 -2.16 -5.64 -15.73
N PRO A 65 -3.14 -4.90 -16.30
CA PRO A 65 -4.47 -4.79 -15.72
C PRO A 65 -5.25 -6.09 -15.96
N LYS A 66 -5.10 -7.10 -15.08
CA LYS A 66 -5.98 -8.28 -15.10
C LYS A 66 -7.30 -7.93 -14.41
N SER A 67 -8.25 -7.42 -15.19
CA SER A 67 -9.48 -6.77 -14.73
C SER A 67 -9.18 -5.49 -13.92
N LEU A 68 -9.95 -4.43 -14.13
CA LEU A 68 -9.79 -3.06 -13.58
C LEU A 68 -9.60 -2.92 -12.04
N LYS A 69 -9.50 -4.03 -11.30
CA LYS A 69 -9.38 -4.07 -9.84
C LYS A 69 -7.95 -4.09 -9.32
N THR A 70 -6.99 -4.66 -10.07
CA THR A 70 -5.60 -4.78 -9.59
C THR A 70 -4.56 -4.48 -10.68
N VAL A 71 -3.43 -3.94 -10.25
CA VAL A 71 -2.33 -3.48 -11.08
C VAL A 71 -1.02 -3.96 -10.47
N VAL A 72 -0.03 -4.34 -11.27
CA VAL A 72 1.29 -4.75 -10.78
C VAL A 72 2.35 -4.06 -11.61
N GLY A 73 3.33 -3.45 -10.94
CA GLY A 73 4.53 -2.90 -11.57
C GLY A 73 5.72 -3.81 -11.36
N ARG A 74 6.52 -4.00 -12.40
CA ARG A 74 7.70 -4.85 -12.39
C ARG A 74 8.88 -4.16 -13.04
N VAL A 75 10.08 -4.43 -12.53
CA VAL A 75 11.36 -4.14 -13.19
C VAL A 75 12.04 -5.48 -13.45
N GLY A 76 12.19 -5.84 -14.72
CA GLY A 76 12.52 -7.21 -15.12
C GLY A 76 11.50 -8.22 -14.55
N SER A 77 11.97 -9.24 -13.85
CA SER A 77 11.11 -10.24 -13.17
C SER A 77 10.63 -9.81 -11.78
N ARG A 78 11.15 -8.70 -11.23
CA ARG A 78 10.89 -8.28 -9.84
C ARG A 78 9.67 -7.40 -9.74
N VAL A 79 8.71 -7.76 -8.89
CA VAL A 79 7.58 -6.91 -8.52
C VAL A 79 8.06 -5.74 -7.65
N VAL A 80 7.77 -4.52 -8.10
CA VAL A 80 8.10 -3.26 -7.43
C VAL A 80 6.91 -2.73 -6.62
N PHE A 81 5.70 -2.80 -7.18
CA PHE A 81 4.49 -2.46 -6.46
C PHE A 81 3.30 -3.30 -6.89
N ARG A 82 2.31 -3.35 -6.02
CA ARG A 82 0.96 -3.84 -6.32
C ARG A 82 -0.01 -2.71 -6.08
N GLY A 83 -0.97 -2.56 -6.98
CA GLY A 83 -1.97 -1.53 -7.01
C GLY A 83 -3.37 -2.12 -7.02
N ALA A 84 -4.33 -1.40 -6.47
CA ALA A 84 -5.74 -1.77 -6.58
C ALA A 84 -6.64 -0.57 -6.45
N ARG A 85 -7.81 -0.65 -7.11
CA ARG A 85 -8.78 0.45 -7.19
C ARG A 85 -10.06 0.12 -6.43
N ILE A 86 -10.49 1.04 -5.59
CA ILE A 86 -11.85 1.12 -5.08
C ILE A 86 -12.61 2.10 -5.97
N ALA A 87 -13.68 1.61 -6.61
CA ALA A 87 -14.54 2.44 -7.45
C ALA A 87 -15.25 3.52 -6.62
N ALA A 88 -15.56 4.65 -7.27
CA ALA A 88 -16.35 5.71 -6.67
C ALA A 88 -17.75 5.19 -6.28
N ASN A 89 -18.36 5.84 -5.30
CA ASN A 89 -19.78 5.68 -4.97
C ASN A 89 -20.40 7.02 -4.61
N ALA A 90 -21.71 7.05 -4.31
CA ALA A 90 -22.44 8.28 -4.00
C ALA A 90 -21.84 9.12 -2.84
N LYS A 91 -20.98 8.54 -1.99
CA LYS A 91 -20.38 9.20 -0.82
C LYS A 91 -18.87 9.40 -0.95
N ARG A 92 -18.21 8.82 -1.96
CA ARG A 92 -16.74 8.75 -2.03
C ARG A 92 -16.23 8.75 -3.46
N ASP A 93 -15.18 9.54 -3.67
CA ASP A 93 -14.36 9.50 -4.88
C ASP A 93 -13.72 8.12 -5.08
N SER A 94 -13.38 7.84 -6.34
CA SER A 94 -12.55 6.71 -6.76
C SER A 94 -11.19 6.80 -6.06
N CYS A 95 -10.64 5.66 -5.60
CA CYS A 95 -9.40 5.64 -4.83
C CYS A 95 -8.52 4.48 -5.22
N TRP A 96 -7.27 4.77 -5.53
CA TRP A 96 -6.21 3.82 -5.80
C TRP A 96 -5.30 3.64 -4.59
N PHE A 97 -4.88 2.42 -4.34
CA PHE A 97 -3.91 2.04 -3.32
C PHE A 97 -2.77 1.30 -3.97
N PHE A 98 -1.55 1.75 -3.76
CA PHE A 98 -0.33 1.09 -4.21
C PHE A 98 0.57 0.79 -3.02
N THR A 99 1.05 -0.44 -2.91
CA THR A 99 2.07 -0.86 -1.93
C THR A 99 3.40 -1.09 -2.61
N PHE A 100 4.47 -0.51 -2.08
CA PHE A 100 5.83 -0.78 -2.54
C PHE A 100 6.37 -2.06 -1.92
N CYS A 101 7.20 -2.78 -2.68
CA CYS A 101 7.70 -4.08 -2.30
C CYS A 101 8.76 -4.03 -1.17
N ASP A 102 9.18 -2.83 -0.79
CA ASP A 102 10.10 -2.51 0.31
C ASP A 102 9.48 -1.55 1.34
N GLY A 103 8.16 -1.33 1.29
CA GLY A 103 7.40 -0.63 2.32
C GLY A 103 6.89 0.75 1.91
N GLY A 104 5.75 1.12 2.51
CA GLY A 104 5.01 2.34 2.18
C GLY A 104 4.28 2.24 0.86
N GLY A 105 3.86 3.39 0.34
CA GLY A 105 3.14 3.42 -0.92
C GLY A 105 2.46 4.73 -1.26
N LEU A 106 1.65 4.66 -2.30
CA LEU A 106 0.89 5.79 -2.85
C LEU A 106 -0.60 5.51 -2.71
N ILE A 107 -1.35 6.49 -2.21
CA ILE A 107 -2.81 6.50 -2.31
C ILE A 107 -3.19 7.65 -3.22
N THR A 108 -4.01 7.40 -4.23
CA THR A 108 -4.47 8.43 -5.15
C THR A 108 -5.98 8.47 -5.18
N TYR A 109 -6.56 9.62 -4.83
CA TYR A 109 -7.98 9.89 -5.05
C TYR A 109 -8.18 10.49 -6.43
N GLU A 110 -9.21 10.05 -7.12
CA GLU A 110 -9.64 10.56 -8.41
C GLU A 110 -10.98 11.26 -8.23
N LYS A 111 -10.95 12.59 -8.30
CA LYS A 111 -12.16 13.40 -8.18
C LYS A 111 -13.01 13.27 -9.44
N ALA A 112 -14.32 13.47 -9.31
CA ALA A 112 -15.24 13.53 -10.46
C ALA A 112 -14.82 14.54 -11.55
N SER A 113 -14.06 15.58 -11.18
CA SER A 113 -13.51 16.56 -12.14
C SER A 113 -12.31 16.06 -12.95
N GLY A 114 -11.87 14.81 -12.77
CA GLY A 114 -10.65 14.27 -13.38
C GLY A 114 -9.34 14.72 -12.71
N VAL A 115 -9.43 15.40 -11.56
CA VAL A 115 -8.26 15.86 -10.79
C VAL A 115 -7.82 14.76 -9.82
N PHE A 116 -6.51 14.54 -9.73
CA PHE A 116 -5.93 13.57 -8.82
C PHE A 116 -5.39 14.21 -7.55
N VAL A 117 -5.59 13.52 -6.42
CA VAL A 117 -4.96 13.85 -5.13
C VAL A 117 -4.10 12.68 -4.70
N HIS A 118 -2.80 12.81 -4.94
CA HIS A 118 -1.81 11.85 -4.52
C HIS A 118 -1.38 12.11 -3.09
N THR A 119 -1.35 11.04 -2.31
CA THR A 119 -0.74 11.04 -0.98
C THR A 119 0.34 9.98 -0.91
N LEU A 120 1.55 10.40 -0.57
CA LEU A 120 2.67 9.51 -0.26
C LEU A 120 2.50 9.03 1.18
N ASN A 121 2.68 7.73 1.43
CA ASN A 121 2.45 7.16 2.75
C ASN A 121 3.64 6.29 3.16
N THR A 122 4.11 6.50 4.37
CA THR A 122 4.91 5.52 5.12
C THR A 122 4.18 4.18 5.22
N GLN A 123 4.89 3.10 5.57
CA GLN A 123 4.26 1.79 5.75
C GLN A 123 3.15 1.87 6.81
N SER A 124 3.44 2.42 7.99
CA SER A 124 2.45 2.53 9.06
C SER A 124 1.26 3.43 8.67
N GLY A 125 1.50 4.56 8.00
CA GLY A 125 0.47 5.48 7.53
C GLY A 125 -0.45 4.86 6.49
N LEU A 126 0.12 4.09 5.57
CA LEU A 126 -0.62 3.35 4.56
C LEU A 126 -1.53 2.30 5.20
N MET A 127 -0.97 1.47 6.09
CA MET A 127 -1.72 0.39 6.74
C MET A 127 -2.90 0.91 7.57
N ARG A 128 -2.72 2.00 8.33
CA ARG A 128 -3.83 2.65 9.03
C ARG A 128 -4.94 3.06 8.08
N LYS A 129 -4.59 3.59 6.91
CA LYS A 129 -5.59 4.04 5.94
C LYS A 129 -6.29 2.86 5.26
N VAL A 130 -5.54 1.85 4.81
CA VAL A 130 -6.07 0.62 4.21
C VAL A 130 -7.07 -0.04 5.17
N ASN A 131 -6.69 -0.25 6.44
CA ASN A 131 -7.56 -0.86 7.43
C ASN A 131 -8.84 -0.05 7.70
N ALA A 132 -8.80 1.27 7.53
CA ALA A 132 -9.96 2.13 7.75
C ALA A 132 -10.94 2.20 6.57
N VAL A 133 -10.51 1.89 5.34
CA VAL A 133 -11.32 2.20 4.14
C VAL A 133 -11.37 1.12 3.06
N ALA A 134 -10.44 0.16 3.07
CA ALA A 134 -10.41 -0.91 2.08
C ALA A 134 -11.32 -2.06 2.53
N PRO A 135 -12.08 -2.69 1.60
CA PRO A 135 -12.68 -3.99 1.86
C PRO A 135 -11.63 -4.99 2.34
N ILE A 136 -12.03 -5.94 3.17
CA ILE A 136 -11.13 -6.94 3.77
C ILE A 136 -10.32 -7.67 2.68
N GLU A 137 -10.93 -8.00 1.56
CA GLU A 137 -10.30 -8.64 0.40
C GLU A 137 -9.17 -7.80 -0.19
N LEU A 138 -9.34 -6.48 -0.26
CA LEU A 138 -8.34 -5.54 -0.75
C LEU A 138 -7.21 -5.36 0.28
N SER A 139 -7.54 -5.28 1.56
CA SER A 139 -6.55 -5.24 2.64
C SER A 139 -5.67 -6.49 2.59
N ALA A 140 -6.29 -7.67 2.47
CA ALA A 140 -5.60 -8.94 2.32
C ALA A 140 -4.73 -8.96 1.05
N ALA A 141 -5.25 -8.57 -0.13
CA ALA A 141 -4.47 -8.57 -1.37
C ALA A 141 -3.23 -7.66 -1.33
N LEU A 142 -3.33 -6.51 -0.65
CA LEU A 142 -2.20 -5.58 -0.48
C LEU A 142 -1.19 -6.07 0.56
N GLN A 143 -1.65 -6.73 1.63
CA GLN A 143 -0.81 -7.31 2.69
C GLN A 143 -0.14 -8.62 2.27
N LEU A 144 -0.80 -9.43 1.44
CA LEU A 144 -0.29 -10.73 0.98
C LEU A 144 0.99 -10.60 0.16
N GLY A 145 1.24 -9.46 -0.51
CA GLY A 145 2.52 -9.19 -1.15
C GLY A 145 3.72 -9.10 -0.17
N VAL A 146 3.45 -8.77 1.11
CA VAL A 146 4.45 -8.75 2.20
C VAL A 146 4.64 -10.16 2.78
N VAL A 147 3.53 -10.87 3.00
CA VAL A 147 3.51 -12.26 3.49
C VAL A 147 4.19 -13.20 2.50
N GLU A 148 3.91 -13.08 1.21
CA GLU A 148 4.47 -13.91 0.14
C GLU A 148 6.00 -13.83 0.12
N LYS A 149 6.58 -12.63 0.31
CA LYS A 149 8.04 -12.47 0.44
C LYS A 149 8.60 -13.01 1.74
N MET A 150 7.92 -12.79 2.87
CA MET A 150 8.38 -13.29 4.18
C MET A 150 8.38 -14.82 4.21
N VAL A 151 7.32 -15.44 3.68
CA VAL A 151 7.20 -16.89 3.54
C VAL A 151 8.23 -17.40 2.54
N LEU A 152 8.37 -16.81 1.35
CA LEU A 152 9.39 -17.24 0.39
C LEU A 152 10.82 -17.08 0.93
N HIS A 153 11.10 -16.04 1.72
CA HIS A 153 12.40 -15.85 2.35
C HIS A 153 12.67 -16.91 3.43
N ILE A 154 11.71 -17.14 4.34
CA ILE A 154 11.80 -18.18 5.37
C ILE A 154 12.01 -19.55 4.71
N PHE A 155 11.23 -19.88 3.69
CA PHE A 155 11.31 -21.18 3.01
C PHE A 155 12.64 -21.37 2.25
N ARG A 156 13.19 -20.31 1.65
CA ARG A 156 14.53 -20.36 1.03
C ARG A 156 15.64 -20.51 2.06
N THR A 157 15.56 -19.78 3.18
CA THR A 157 16.54 -19.89 4.28
C THR A 157 16.51 -21.26 4.94
N LEU A 158 15.33 -21.90 4.99
CA LEU A 158 15.14 -23.24 5.56
C LEU A 158 15.21 -24.36 4.52
N ASN A 159 15.48 -24.06 3.25
CA ASN A 159 15.57 -24.99 2.13
C ASN A 159 14.35 -25.94 1.98
N LEU A 160 13.15 -25.42 2.27
CA LEU A 160 11.91 -26.18 2.25
C LEU A 160 11.32 -26.29 0.81
N PRO A 161 10.66 -27.41 0.46
CA PRO A 161 10.11 -27.63 -0.87
C PRO A 161 8.97 -26.63 -1.22
N ASN A 162 8.93 -26.21 -2.49
CA ASN A 162 7.99 -25.20 -3.01
C ASN A 162 6.51 -25.56 -2.86
N GLU A 163 6.19 -26.85 -2.76
CA GLU A 163 4.83 -27.37 -2.59
C GLU A 163 4.25 -26.98 -1.22
N LEU A 164 5.10 -26.94 -0.19
CA LEU A 164 4.70 -26.48 1.14
C LEU A 164 4.41 -24.97 1.17
N THR A 165 5.05 -24.18 0.30
CA THR A 165 4.89 -22.72 0.25
C THR A 165 3.49 -22.31 -0.18
N THR A 166 2.90 -23.04 -1.13
CA THR A 166 1.54 -22.78 -1.63
C THR A 166 0.50 -23.09 -0.57
N SER A 167 0.67 -24.22 0.13
CA SER A 167 -0.19 -24.63 1.25
C SER A 167 -0.07 -23.67 2.45
N PHE A 168 1.14 -23.20 2.76
CA PHE A 168 1.37 -22.25 3.86
C PHE A 168 0.80 -20.86 3.56
N LEU A 169 0.90 -20.39 2.31
CA LEU A 169 0.23 -19.15 1.89
C LEU A 169 -1.29 -19.28 2.08
N GLY A 170 -1.88 -20.42 1.67
CA GLY A 170 -3.30 -20.69 1.86
C GLY A 170 -3.73 -20.65 3.33
N ILE A 171 -2.91 -21.20 4.24
CA ILE A 171 -3.16 -21.16 5.68
C ILE A 171 -3.07 -19.74 6.23
N ILE A 172 -2.05 -18.95 5.84
CA ILE A 172 -1.93 -17.56 6.32
C ILE A 172 -3.08 -16.68 5.79
N VAL A 173 -3.48 -16.86 4.52
CA VAL A 173 -4.67 -16.21 3.97
C VAL A 173 -5.89 -16.56 4.82
N GLY A 174 -6.07 -17.84 5.15
CA GLY A 174 -7.16 -18.30 6.02
C GLY A 174 -7.12 -17.72 7.43
N ILE A 175 -5.94 -17.62 8.05
CA ILE A 175 -5.77 -17.03 9.40
C ILE A 175 -6.04 -15.52 9.39
N ILE A 176 -5.57 -14.78 8.38
CA ILE A 176 -5.84 -13.34 8.25
C ILE A 176 -7.34 -13.10 8.06
N GLN A 177 -8.01 -13.94 7.27
CA GLN A 177 -9.46 -13.88 7.06
C GLN A 177 -10.23 -14.24 8.34
N ALA A 178 -9.78 -15.23 9.11
CA ALA A 178 -10.43 -15.68 10.34
C ALA A 178 -10.20 -14.72 11.54
N GLY A 179 -9.00 -14.17 11.69
CA GLY A 179 -8.61 -13.31 12.83
C GLY A 179 -9.19 -11.88 12.79
N GLN A 180 -9.88 -11.50 11.71
CA GLN A 180 -10.57 -10.20 11.58
C GLN A 180 -12.09 -10.34 11.76
N GLY A 181 -12.59 -11.57 11.91
CA GLY A 181 -13.97 -11.84 12.32
C GLY A 181 -14.10 -11.74 13.84
N THR A 182 -14.87 -10.75 14.30
CA THR A 182 -15.33 -10.53 15.69
C THR A 182 -14.33 -9.91 16.68
N PHE A 183 -14.24 -8.58 16.67
CA PHE A 183 -14.20 -7.84 17.93
C PHE A 183 -15.63 -7.37 18.23
N PRO A 184 -16.24 -7.78 19.37
CA PRO A 184 -17.48 -7.17 19.84
C PRO A 184 -17.25 -5.68 20.06
N LYS A 185 -18.15 -4.83 19.55
CA LYS A 185 -18.01 -3.37 19.63
C LYS A 185 -18.32 -2.76 21.00
N ASP A 186 -18.68 -3.55 22.01
CA ASP A 186 -19.07 -3.04 23.32
C ASP A 186 -18.43 -3.86 24.44
N ILE A 187 -17.27 -3.41 24.93
CA ILE A 187 -16.83 -3.72 26.30
C ILE A 187 -16.36 -2.40 26.91
N THR A 188 -17.29 -1.66 27.48
CA THR A 188 -16.99 -0.62 28.46
C THR A 188 -16.43 -1.32 29.70
N PRO A 189 -15.24 -0.98 30.22
CA PRO A 189 -14.77 -1.57 31.46
C PRO A 189 -15.63 -1.05 32.61
N GLN A 190 -16.45 -1.91 33.21
CA GLN A 190 -17.03 -1.63 34.53
C GLN A 190 -15.91 -1.80 35.57
N ILE A 191 -15.53 -0.69 36.17
CA ILE A 191 -14.66 -0.65 37.35
C ILE A 191 -15.59 -0.82 38.56
N PRO A 192 -15.48 -1.89 39.37
CA PRO A 192 -16.20 -1.96 40.62
C PRO A 192 -15.62 -0.96 41.62
N MET A 193 -16.49 -0.24 42.33
CA MET A 193 -16.16 0.47 43.58
C MET A 193 -15.98 -0.52 44.73
#